data_AF-A0A928WFF0-F1
#
_entry.id   AF-A0A928WFF0-F1
#
_cell.length_a   1.000
_cell.length_b   1.000
_cell.length_c   1.000
_cell.angle_alpha   90.00
_cell.angle_beta   90.00
_cell.angle_gamma   90.00
#
_symmetry.space_group_name_H-M   'P 1'
#
loop_
_entity.id
_entity.type
_entity.pdbx_description
1 polymer ?
#
loop_
_entity_poly.entity_id
_entity_poly.type
_entity_poly.pdbx_seq_one_letter_code
_entity_poly.pdbx_strand_id
1 'polypeptide(L)'
;ELNPNFYRQLQPAIDKIKQELVSHSPNFVWEYPLEFMVLHSFGHLILTALPLLRMGASSDLNFLISSDSEHPKTSTGYFYDTNEGGNGASETVWRYFTQLADKGIALAKQCDCNNGCPRCLHHTNCPDRNRGLLKQLGIAAGELITIEK
;
A
#
# COMPACT_ATOMS: atom_id res chain seq x y z
N GLU A 1 11.02 -1.72 -4.90
CA GLU A 1 11.19 -3.09 -4.41
C GLU A 1 11.36 -3.06 -2.90
N LEU A 2 10.71 -3.94 -2.16
CA LEU A 2 10.95 -4.10 -0.72
C LEU A 2 11.84 -5.33 -0.52
N ASN A 3 13.07 -5.10 -0.07
CA ASN A 3 14.07 -6.15 0.12
C ASN A 3 13.92 -6.83 1.50
N PRO A 4 14.63 -7.95 1.77
CA PRO A 4 14.55 -8.64 3.06
C PRO A 4 14.92 -7.80 4.29
N ASN A 5 15.78 -6.78 4.14
CA ASN A 5 16.13 -5.90 5.26
C ASN A 5 14.96 -4.99 5.64
N PHE A 6 14.18 -4.51 4.67
CA PHE A 6 12.97 -3.74 4.92
C PHE A 6 11.99 -4.55 5.78
N TYR A 7 11.71 -5.80 5.40
CA TYR A 7 10.79 -6.65 6.18
C TYR A 7 11.31 -6.96 7.58
N ARG A 8 12.63 -7.09 7.76
CA ARG A 8 13.23 -7.24 9.09
C ARG A 8 12.97 -6.00 9.97
N GLN A 9 13.08 -4.80 9.41
CA GLN A 9 12.78 -3.56 10.13
C GLN A 9 11.28 -3.40 10.41
N LEU A 10 10.41 -3.88 9.51
CA LEU A 10 8.96 -3.82 9.66
C LEU A 10 8.40 -4.87 10.63
N GLN A 11 9.13 -5.96 10.88
CA GLN A 11 8.67 -7.11 11.67
C GLN A 11 8.06 -6.75 13.03
N PRO A 12 8.63 -5.82 13.84
CA PRO A 12 8.02 -5.46 15.13
C PRO A 12 6.61 -4.88 14.99
N ALA A 13 6.35 -4.09 13.93
CA ALA A 13 5.03 -3.55 13.65
C ALA A 13 4.05 -4.65 13.19
N ILE A 14 4.51 -5.57 12.33
CA ILE A 14 3.74 -6.74 11.90
C ILE A 14 3.33 -7.59 13.11
N ASP A 15 4.25 -7.87 14.04
CA ASP A 15 3.98 -8.69 15.21
C ASP A 15 2.93 -8.04 16.11
N LYS A 16 3.01 -6.72 16.33
CA LYS A 16 2.01 -5.96 17.08
C LYS A 16 0.64 -6.02 16.42
N ILE A 17 0.56 -5.78 15.11
CA ILE A 17 -0.69 -5.87 14.34
C ILE A 17 -1.29 -7.27 14.45
N LYS A 18 -0.46 -8.31 14.32
CA LYS A 18 -0.92 -9.69 14.43
C LYS A 18 -1.46 -9.99 15.84
N GLN A 19 -0.81 -9.51 16.89
CA GLN A 19 -1.28 -9.67 18.27
C GLN A 19 -2.65 -9.00 18.47
N GLU A 20 -2.84 -7.78 17.94
CA GLU A 20 -4.13 -7.08 17.99
C GLU A 20 -5.24 -7.87 17.28
N LEU A 21 -4.96 -8.43 16.09
CA LEU A 21 -5.94 -9.24 15.35
C LEU A 21 -6.27 -10.55 16.07
N VAL A 22 -5.26 -11.25 16.61
CA VAL A 22 -5.45 -12.49 17.38
C VAL A 22 -6.29 -12.24 18.64
N SER A 23 -6.12 -11.08 19.30
CA SER A 23 -6.92 -10.74 20.48
C SER A 23 -8.42 -10.64 20.19
N HIS A 24 -8.80 -10.25 18.96
CA HIS A 24 -10.20 -10.19 18.51
C HIS A 24 -10.66 -11.47 17.81
N SER A 25 -9.74 -12.30 17.35
CA SER A 25 -10.00 -13.51 16.58
C SER A 25 -8.88 -14.54 16.84
N PRO A 26 -9.02 -15.40 17.85
CA PRO A 26 -7.94 -16.28 18.33
C PRO A 26 -7.31 -17.20 17.26
N ASN A 27 -8.08 -17.54 16.23
CA ASN A 27 -7.64 -18.39 15.11
C ASN A 27 -7.26 -17.56 13.86
N PHE A 28 -6.91 -16.29 14.02
CA PHE A 28 -6.55 -15.43 12.90
C PHE A 28 -5.32 -15.97 12.14
N VAL A 29 -5.47 -16.05 10.83
CA VAL A 29 -4.39 -16.41 9.90
C VAL A 29 -4.41 -15.40 8.75
N TRP A 30 -3.23 -15.06 8.25
CA TRP A 30 -3.11 -14.26 7.04
C TRP A 30 -3.72 -15.02 5.86
N GLU A 31 -4.71 -14.43 5.19
CA GLU A 31 -5.34 -15.02 4.00
C GLU A 31 -4.43 -14.93 2.76
N TYR A 32 -3.47 -14.00 2.78
CA TYR A 32 -2.56 -13.70 1.67
C TYR A 32 -1.11 -13.64 2.16
N PRO A 33 -0.12 -13.78 1.26
CA PRO A 33 1.29 -13.54 1.59
C PRO A 33 1.48 -12.14 2.20
N LEU A 34 2.33 -12.05 3.21
CA LEU A 34 2.52 -10.81 3.97
C LEU A 34 3.10 -9.70 3.10
N GLU A 35 4.06 -10.05 2.26
CA GLU A 35 4.73 -9.16 1.32
C GLU A 35 3.73 -8.52 0.36
N PHE A 36 2.80 -9.33 -0.16
CA PHE A 36 1.70 -8.87 -0.99
C PHE A 36 0.82 -7.88 -0.22
N MET A 37 0.35 -8.26 0.98
CA MET A 37 -0.54 -7.40 1.76
C MET A 37 0.09 -6.06 2.13
N VAL A 38 1.38 -6.07 2.49
CA VAL A 38 2.16 -4.88 2.83
C VAL A 38 2.25 -3.93 1.63
N LEU A 39 2.72 -4.44 0.48
CA LEU A 39 2.84 -3.63 -0.73
C LEU A 39 1.50 -3.16 -1.25
N HIS A 40 0.48 -4.00 -1.18
CA HIS A 40 -0.85 -3.72 -1.72
C HIS A 40 -1.51 -2.60 -0.93
N SER A 41 -1.48 -2.74 0.40
CA SER A 41 -2.01 -1.73 1.31
C SER A 41 -1.28 -0.40 1.16
N PHE A 42 0.06 -0.42 1.11
CA PHE A 42 0.84 0.80 0.92
C PHE A 42 0.61 1.45 -0.44
N GLY A 43 0.57 0.67 -1.53
CA GLY A 43 0.29 1.17 -2.87
C GLY A 43 -1.06 1.88 -2.95
N HIS A 44 -2.07 1.32 -2.28
CA HIS A 44 -3.39 1.94 -2.16
C HIS A 44 -3.39 3.25 -1.36
N LEU A 45 -2.51 3.42 -0.36
CA LEU A 45 -2.35 4.71 0.32
C LEU A 45 -1.83 5.80 -0.64
N ILE A 46 -0.86 5.45 -1.51
CA ILE A 46 -0.34 6.35 -2.54
C ILE A 46 -1.43 6.74 -3.53
N LEU A 47 -2.19 5.76 -4.05
CA LEU A 47 -3.32 6.03 -4.95
C LEU A 47 -4.36 6.95 -4.30
N THR A 48 -4.65 6.75 -3.01
CA THR A 48 -5.60 7.58 -2.25
C THR A 48 -5.12 9.03 -2.11
N ALA A 49 -3.81 9.23 -1.98
CA ALA A 49 -3.21 10.55 -1.82
C ALA A 49 -3.03 11.31 -3.14
N LEU A 50 -2.98 10.62 -4.28
CA LEU A 50 -2.66 11.22 -5.59
C LEU A 50 -3.52 12.44 -5.94
N PRO A 51 -4.86 12.45 -5.74
CA PRO A 51 -5.69 13.60 -6.08
C PRO A 51 -5.33 14.88 -5.31
N LEU A 52 -4.59 14.78 -4.20
CA LEU A 52 -4.15 15.94 -3.41
C LEU A 52 -2.95 16.67 -4.03
N LEU A 53 -2.23 16.06 -4.96
CA LEU A 53 -1.08 16.67 -5.63
C LEU A 53 -1.33 16.95 -7.11
N ARG A 54 -2.34 16.30 -7.69
CA ARG A 54 -2.66 16.40 -9.10
C ARG A 54 -4.16 16.33 -9.33
N MET A 55 -4.68 17.26 -10.12
CA MET A 55 -6.02 17.12 -10.69
C MET A 55 -5.98 16.09 -11.82
N GLY A 56 -6.89 15.13 -11.79
CA GLY A 56 -6.99 14.02 -12.74
C GLY A 56 -8.13 13.10 -12.35
N ALA A 57 -8.47 12.16 -13.23
CA ALA A 57 -9.42 11.12 -12.87
C ALA A 57 -8.73 10.09 -11.97
N SER A 58 -9.47 9.51 -11.01
CA SER A 58 -8.96 8.40 -10.19
C SER A 58 -8.60 7.16 -11.02
N SER A 59 -9.05 7.10 -12.27
CA SER A 59 -8.70 6.06 -13.23
C SER A 59 -7.35 6.27 -13.91
N ASP A 60 -6.74 7.46 -13.83
CA ASP A 60 -5.53 7.82 -14.60
C ASP A 60 -4.29 7.02 -14.17
N LEU A 61 -4.29 6.48 -12.95
CA LEU A 61 -3.21 5.67 -12.42
C LEU A 61 -3.77 4.38 -11.82
N ASN A 62 -3.05 3.28 -11.99
CA ASN A 62 -3.34 2.05 -11.26
C ASN A 62 -2.06 1.45 -10.66
N PHE A 63 -2.24 0.47 -9.79
CA PHE A 63 -1.19 -0.22 -9.07
C PHE A 63 -1.35 -1.74 -9.20
N LEU A 64 -0.24 -2.45 -9.38
CA LEU A 64 -0.21 -3.91 -9.35
C LEU A 64 1.05 -4.40 -8.65
N ILE A 65 1.01 -5.63 -8.16
CA ILE A 65 2.16 -6.31 -7.59
C ILE A 65 2.54 -7.48 -8.50
N SER A 66 3.81 -7.55 -8.84
CA SER A 66 4.39 -8.71 -9.49
C SER A 66 5.38 -9.37 -8.53
N SER A 67 5.25 -10.69 -8.39
CA SER A 67 6.26 -11.53 -7.75
C SER A 67 7.24 -12.02 -8.81
N ASP A 68 8.52 -11.87 -8.56
CA ASP A 68 9.55 -12.42 -9.44
C ASP A 68 9.51 -13.97 -9.36
N SER A 69 9.34 -14.62 -10.51
CA SER A 69 9.37 -16.08 -10.60
C SER A 69 10.74 -16.68 -10.24
N GLU A 70 11.82 -15.93 -10.46
CA GLU A 70 13.19 -16.34 -10.12
C GLU A 70 13.52 -16.05 -8.65
N HIS A 71 12.91 -15.00 -8.07
CA HIS A 71 13.08 -14.58 -6.68
C HIS A 71 11.74 -14.49 -5.95
N PRO A 72 11.09 -15.63 -5.61
CA PRO A 72 9.73 -15.65 -5.05
C PRO A 72 9.58 -14.96 -3.69
N LYS A 73 10.68 -14.56 -3.04
CA LYS A 73 10.69 -13.76 -1.80
C LYS A 73 10.77 -12.25 -2.04
N THR A 74 10.81 -11.82 -3.29
CA THR A 74 10.80 -10.40 -3.68
C THR A 74 9.50 -10.11 -4.40
N SER A 75 8.82 -9.06 -3.94
CA SER A 75 7.61 -8.55 -4.56
C SER A 75 7.85 -7.11 -4.94
N THR A 76 7.44 -6.74 -6.14
CA THR A 76 7.60 -5.39 -6.66
C THR A 76 6.23 -4.81 -7.00
N GLY A 77 5.95 -3.66 -6.42
CA GLY A 77 4.78 -2.85 -6.75
C GLY A 77 5.09 -1.92 -7.92
N TYR A 78 4.16 -1.82 -8.87
CA TYR A 78 4.27 -0.98 -10.05
C TYR A 78 3.10 -0.01 -10.10
N PHE A 79 3.40 1.28 -10.18
CA PHE A 79 2.44 2.32 -10.55
C PHE A 79 2.55 2.58 -12.04
N TYR A 80 1.42 2.61 -12.75
CA TYR A 80 1.42 2.81 -14.19
C TYR A 80 0.22 3.65 -14.62
N ASP A 81 0.44 4.47 -15.64
CA ASP A 81 -0.62 5.22 -16.30
C ASP A 81 -1.54 4.26 -17.04
N THR A 82 -2.85 4.48 -16.97
CA THR A 82 -3.84 3.62 -17.62
C THR A 82 -4.21 4.08 -19.03
N ASN A 83 -3.77 5.28 -19.43
CA ASN A 83 -4.01 5.84 -20.75
C ASN A 83 -2.90 5.44 -21.73
N GLU A 84 -3.29 5.10 -22.95
CA GLU A 84 -2.35 4.93 -24.06
C GLU A 84 -1.54 6.23 -24.27
N GLY A 85 -0.22 6.10 -24.46
CA GLY A 85 0.70 7.23 -24.56
C GLY A 85 1.11 7.86 -23.22
N GLY A 86 0.48 7.47 -22.11
CA GLY A 86 0.75 8.00 -20.77
C GLY A 86 0.04 9.33 -20.51
N ASN A 87 -0.28 9.57 -19.24
CA ASN A 87 -0.88 10.82 -18.78
C ASN A 87 0.03 11.54 -17.75
N GLY A 88 1.13 10.93 -17.31
CA GLY A 88 2.11 11.48 -16.38
C GLY A 88 1.74 11.32 -14.90
N ALA A 89 0.73 10.52 -14.56
CA ALA A 89 0.37 10.25 -13.16
C ALA A 89 1.46 9.44 -12.46
N SER A 90 2.04 8.44 -13.12
CA SER A 90 3.16 7.63 -12.64
C SER A 90 4.41 8.48 -12.42
N GLU A 91 4.68 9.44 -13.31
CA GLU A 91 5.74 10.43 -13.12
C GLU A 91 5.48 11.31 -11.88
N THR A 92 4.23 11.68 -11.64
CA THR A 92 3.85 12.44 -10.43
C THR A 92 4.12 11.61 -9.18
N VAL A 93 3.77 10.32 -9.19
CA VAL A 93 4.11 9.40 -8.10
C VAL A 93 5.61 9.33 -7.88
N TRP A 94 6.40 9.21 -8.94
CA TRP A 94 7.86 9.16 -8.83
C TRP A 94 8.43 10.44 -8.21
N ARG A 95 8.02 11.61 -8.70
CA ARG A 95 8.55 12.90 -8.25
C ARG A 95 8.15 13.24 -6.81
N TYR A 96 6.95 12.84 -6.38
CA TYR A 96 6.37 13.23 -5.09
C TYR A 96 6.11 12.04 -4.16
N PHE A 97 6.82 10.93 -4.37
CA PHE A 97 6.56 9.65 -3.70
C PHE A 97 6.42 9.77 -2.18
N THR A 98 7.42 10.36 -1.51
CA THR A 98 7.42 10.52 -0.05
C THR A 98 6.28 11.44 0.43
N GLN A 99 5.99 12.50 -0.31
CA GLN A 99 4.89 13.41 0.04
C GLN A 99 3.52 12.74 -0.11
N LEU A 100 3.35 11.88 -1.13
CA LEU A 100 2.16 11.06 -1.30
C LEU A 100 2.04 10.03 -0.18
N ALA A 101 3.14 9.39 0.22
CA ALA A 101 3.16 8.47 1.35
C ALA A 101 2.71 9.18 2.64
N ASP A 102 3.31 10.33 2.97
CA ASP A 102 2.95 11.12 4.15
C ASP A 102 1.46 11.49 4.16
N LYS A 103 0.93 11.95 3.02
CA LYS A 103 -0.50 12.29 2.86
C LYS A 103 -1.40 11.07 2.96
N GLY A 104 -1.03 9.95 2.34
CA GLY A 104 -1.80 8.71 2.36
C GLY A 104 -1.89 8.12 3.78
N ILE A 105 -0.77 8.13 4.51
CA ILE A 105 -0.72 7.74 5.92
C ILE A 105 -1.62 8.64 6.76
N ALA A 106 -1.56 9.97 6.56
CA ALA A 106 -2.40 10.91 7.30
C ALA A 106 -3.90 10.66 7.05
N LEU A 107 -4.31 10.46 5.80
CA LEU A 107 -5.70 10.11 5.45
C LEU A 107 -6.14 8.80 6.10
N ALA A 108 -5.29 7.77 6.08
CA ALA A 108 -5.60 6.48 6.68
C ALA A 108 -5.72 6.53 8.21
N LYS A 109 -4.89 7.32 8.88
CA LYS A 109 -4.95 7.55 10.34
C LYS A 109 -6.18 8.34 10.76
N GLN A 110 -6.63 9.30 9.95
CA GLN A 110 -7.84 10.10 10.22
C GLN A 110 -9.14 9.31 9.99
N CYS A 111 -9.08 8.22 9.22
CA CYS A 111 -10.24 7.38 8.97
C CYS A 111 -10.51 6.43 10.16
N ASP A 112 -11.75 6.46 10.65
CA ASP A 112 -12.28 5.71 11.80
C ASP A 112 -12.61 4.23 11.50
N CYS A 113 -12.34 3.74 10.29
CA CYS A 113 -12.52 2.31 9.96
C CYS A 113 -11.40 1.45 10.55
N ASN A 114 -11.65 0.15 10.77
CA ASN A 114 -10.64 -0.75 11.33
C ASN A 114 -9.64 -1.24 10.25
N ASN A 115 -10.14 -1.91 9.22
CA ASN A 115 -9.27 -2.69 8.30
C ASN A 115 -8.97 -1.98 6.97
N GLY A 116 -9.78 -1.01 6.58
CA GLY A 116 -9.74 -0.37 5.25
C GLY A 116 -11.15 -0.09 4.74
N CYS A 117 -11.33 1.02 4.02
CA CYS A 117 -12.60 1.36 3.39
C CYS A 117 -12.39 2.27 2.16
N PRO A 118 -13.43 2.59 1.37
CA PRO A 118 -13.31 3.46 0.20
C PRO A 118 -12.79 4.89 0.49
N ARG A 119 -12.86 5.35 1.75
CA ARG A 119 -12.34 6.67 2.13
C ARG A 119 -10.82 6.71 2.33
N CYS A 120 -10.17 5.56 2.54
CA CYS A 120 -8.78 5.53 2.98
C CYS A 120 -7.89 4.47 2.35
N LEU A 121 -8.46 3.44 1.72
CA LEU A 121 -7.68 2.30 1.25
C LEU A 121 -8.29 1.60 0.02
N HIS A 122 -9.61 1.52 -0.13
CA HIS A 122 -10.19 0.73 -1.23
C HIS A 122 -10.29 1.56 -2.51
N HIS A 123 -9.94 0.95 -3.64
CA HIS A 123 -10.03 1.55 -4.97
C HIS A 123 -10.94 0.72 -5.87
N THR A 124 -11.76 1.37 -6.69
CA THR A 124 -12.72 0.68 -7.58
C THR A 124 -12.03 -0.15 -8.65
N ASN A 125 -10.88 0.31 -9.12
CA ASN A 125 -10.14 -0.30 -10.24
C ASN A 125 -8.99 -1.21 -9.78
N CYS A 126 -8.99 -1.59 -8.49
CA CYS A 126 -8.01 -2.53 -7.93
C CYS A 126 -8.14 -3.89 -8.63
N PRO A 127 -7.09 -4.37 -9.32
CA PRO A 127 -7.11 -5.66 -10.03
C PRO A 127 -7.43 -6.85 -9.10
N ASP A 128 -6.93 -6.78 -7.87
CA ASP A 128 -7.13 -7.79 -6.82
C ASP A 128 -8.46 -7.65 -6.07
N ARG A 129 -9.37 -6.80 -6.56
CA ARG A 129 -10.71 -6.58 -6.00
C ARG A 129 -10.69 -6.18 -4.53
N ASN A 130 -9.70 -5.39 -4.13
CA ASN A 130 -9.44 -4.95 -2.75
C ASN A 130 -9.22 -6.10 -1.75
N ARG A 131 -8.82 -7.29 -2.22
CA ARG A 131 -8.46 -8.42 -1.34
C ARG A 131 -7.00 -8.32 -0.89
N GLY A 132 -6.70 -8.82 0.30
CA GLY A 132 -5.36 -8.72 0.88
C GLY A 132 -4.95 -7.28 1.24
N LEU A 133 -5.91 -6.43 1.59
CA LEU A 133 -5.67 -5.09 2.11
C LEU A 133 -5.81 -5.08 3.63
N LEU A 134 -4.85 -4.43 4.31
CA LEU A 134 -4.94 -4.10 5.73
C LEU A 134 -4.33 -2.73 5.99
N LYS A 135 -5.19 -1.79 6.41
CA LYS A 135 -4.84 -0.38 6.66
C LYS A 135 -3.59 -0.23 7.52
N GLN A 136 -3.49 -1.02 8.59
CA GLN A 136 -2.38 -0.96 9.53
C GLN A 136 -1.04 -1.35 8.90
N LEU A 137 -1.01 -2.36 7.99
CA LEU A 137 0.21 -2.75 7.27
C LEU A 137 0.68 -1.65 6.32
N GLY A 138 -0.26 -1.02 5.60
CA GLY A 138 0.04 0.10 4.71
C GLY A 138 0.64 1.29 5.46
N ILE A 139 0.08 1.63 6.62
CA ILE A 139 0.61 2.71 7.48
C ILE A 139 2.01 2.37 7.97
N ALA A 140 2.21 1.18 8.56
CA ALA A 140 3.49 0.78 9.12
C ALA A 140 4.61 0.76 8.06
N ALA A 141 4.30 0.25 6.86
CA ALA A 141 5.24 0.25 5.75
C ALA A 141 5.56 1.67 5.27
N GLY A 142 4.54 2.52 5.13
CA GLY A 142 4.72 3.90 4.73
C GLY A 142 5.56 4.70 5.72
N GLU A 143 5.33 4.54 7.02
CA GLU A 143 6.13 5.18 8.06
C GLU A 143 7.60 4.80 7.94
N LEU A 144 7.90 3.50 7.81
CA LEU A 144 9.28 3.03 7.64
C LEU A 144 9.95 3.62 6.38
N ILE A 145 9.23 3.65 5.25
CA ILE A 145 9.72 4.24 4.00
C ILE A 145 9.99 5.75 4.14
N THR A 146 9.16 6.47 4.90
CA THR A 146 9.28 7.93 5.05
C THR A 146 10.34 8.36 6.07
N ILE A 147 10.75 7.47 6.97
CA ILE A 147 11.75 7.72 8.03
C ILE A 147 13.19 7.66 7.49
N GLU A 148 13.46 6.90 6.42
CA GLU A 148 14.81 6.76 5.83
C GLU A 148 15.30 8.00 5.04
N LYS A 149 14.92 9.22 5.49
CA LYS A 149 15.44 10.50 4.99
C LYS A 149 16.87 10.77 5.46
#